data_AF-A0AAV1EI40-F1
#
_entry.id   AF-A0AAV1EI40-F1
#
_cell.length_a   1.000
_cell.length_b   1.000
_cell.length_c   1.000
_cell.angle_alpha   90.00
_cell.angle_beta   90.00
_cell.angle_gamma   90.00
#
_symmetry.space_group_name_H-M   'P 1'
#
loop_
_entity.id
_entity.type
_entity.pdbx_description
1 polymer ?
#
loop_
_entity_poly.entity_id
_entity_poly.type
_entity_poly.pdbx_seq_one_letter_code
_entity_poly.pdbx_strand_id
1 'polypeptide(L)'
;MYYGKTDRNCDCPYKAVLEACDQTGSVCVVLWNSVCVRWYRCLKPGDIVSLRRYRVKHHYQAESNDIEISVNSRNPAAQICVLPLSTVSPGHVPPVPTYRFYNSKELLGRPHDDICDVIGLLIFAGRSERIRRQDWRGVELLEYRWLRLEDWASSQPIMVKLFSSSQPETYNRLHPLSVLVLTGLKVIRAPDRSHSFFLTNTTFTQVYCTGLGHHTKMSYRTLRPVQRFSQWLKGQDDQWALSRALIGGFFIFPPPPVSLETFMKERRGEPGFLQGAELQGEMERLCYRERRSFCVQAAVTMVTYSRRGEDHQALVWTEGAPSPCTSSSSPSPRLHRVSPHPFSSLPSPRLRQVSPHPSASPAPSLSLSTSSLLSDPSTPRSFRPVLSSSPLPSPSSSVCPLTPRSLDRRTFRKSWKRKLLQPSDTPKKRHPRVTLQPEQKNKTEITFNASMEFMNNNTDEVEEEDEDGDDEDTLAFITAPPLPAIPPVALETLPMRYDHAHREEQAAAVSLGGNVAAVANFDSPVEAYFTLRLRTLSDGTQVDAIFLPHSPSSPLSPPLHHHCNTWSSILSHGAFSPHAPPPSPADLIAMAAQLANQRLVCVLEACHLGGVKTELILSRAYHLIS
;
A
#
# COMPACT_ATOMS: atom_id res chain seq x y z
N MET A 1 -18.48 12.18 14.90
CA MET A 1 -18.71 13.41 14.09
C MET A 1 -19.93 14.21 14.58
N TYR A 2 -20.18 15.41 14.04
CA TYR A 2 -21.36 16.25 14.35
C TYR A 2 -22.53 16.07 13.35
N TYR A 3 -22.30 15.32 12.28
CA TYR A 3 -23.08 15.23 11.04
C TYR A 3 -23.46 13.79 10.71
N GLY A 4 -24.47 13.60 9.86
CA GLY A 4 -24.94 12.27 9.41
C GLY A 4 -25.83 11.49 10.41
N LYS A 5 -26.07 12.03 11.62
CA LYS A 5 -27.01 11.43 12.56
C LYS A 5 -28.47 11.78 12.23
N THR A 6 -29.36 10.80 12.39
CA THR A 6 -30.82 10.94 12.25
C THR A 6 -31.49 11.73 13.39
N ASP A 7 -30.76 12.08 14.45
CA ASP A 7 -31.26 12.78 15.65
C ASP A 7 -31.26 14.32 15.54
N ARG A 8 -30.89 14.89 14.38
CA ARG A 8 -30.57 16.34 14.23
C ARG A 8 -31.21 17.00 13.01
N ASN A 9 -31.95 18.07 13.27
CA ASN A 9 -32.57 18.94 12.27
C ASN A 9 -31.52 19.79 11.51
N CYS A 10 -30.79 19.19 10.58
CA CYS A 10 -29.95 19.91 9.62
C CYS A 10 -30.02 19.25 8.23
N ASP A 11 -30.84 19.82 7.35
CA ASP A 11 -31.18 19.26 6.02
C ASP A 11 -29.97 19.14 5.06
N CYS A 12 -28.86 19.79 5.38
CA CYS A 12 -27.62 19.78 4.61
C CYS A 12 -26.43 19.66 5.56
N PRO A 13 -26.09 18.48 6.10
CA PRO A 13 -25.07 18.30 7.13
C PRO A 13 -23.64 18.23 6.56
N TYR A 14 -23.29 19.13 5.64
CA TYR A 14 -22.05 19.10 4.85
C TYR A 14 -21.05 20.18 5.27
N LYS A 15 -19.75 19.86 5.16
CA LYS A 15 -18.63 20.79 5.33
C LYS A 15 -17.64 20.60 4.18
N ALA A 16 -17.11 21.70 3.65
CA ALA A 16 -15.89 21.71 2.85
C ALA A 16 -14.86 22.64 3.49
N VAL A 17 -13.58 22.33 3.29
CA VAL A 17 -12.44 23.16 3.71
C VAL A 17 -11.69 23.56 2.46
N LEU A 18 -11.33 24.84 2.36
CA LEU A 18 -10.58 25.44 1.28
C LEU A 18 -9.40 26.21 1.88
N GLU A 19 -8.27 26.24 1.20
CA GLU A 19 -7.24 27.25 1.44
C GLU A 19 -7.57 28.45 0.54
N ALA A 20 -7.52 29.66 1.11
CA ALA A 20 -7.60 30.90 0.34
C ALA A 20 -6.37 31.76 0.67
N CYS A 21 -5.76 32.35 -0.35
CA CYS A 21 -4.54 33.15 -0.21
C CYS A 21 -4.76 34.56 -0.75
N ASP A 22 -4.17 35.55 -0.09
CA ASP A 22 -3.96 36.89 -0.63
C ASP A 22 -2.51 37.33 -0.41
N GLN A 23 -2.22 38.64 -0.47
CA GLN A 23 -0.87 39.18 -0.29
C GLN A 23 -0.41 39.21 1.18
N THR A 24 -1.31 38.96 2.14
CA THR A 24 -1.01 38.90 3.58
C THR A 24 -0.72 37.47 4.06
N GLY A 25 -1.28 36.45 3.40
CA GLY A 25 -0.99 35.04 3.67
C GLY A 25 -2.06 34.07 3.18
N SER A 26 -1.99 32.83 3.66
CA SER A 26 -3.04 31.80 3.52
C SER A 26 -3.98 31.80 4.73
N VAL A 27 -5.25 31.43 4.53
CA VAL A 27 -6.23 31.22 5.60
C VAL A 27 -7.18 30.05 5.30
N CYS A 28 -7.54 29.30 6.35
CA CYS A 28 -8.51 28.21 6.29
C CYS A 28 -9.93 28.76 6.11
N VAL A 29 -10.56 28.52 4.96
CA VAL A 29 -11.96 28.89 4.68
C VAL A 29 -12.85 27.65 4.77
N VAL A 30 -13.87 27.70 5.62
CA VAL A 30 -14.78 26.58 5.87
C VAL A 30 -16.19 26.91 5.40
N LEU A 31 -16.65 26.18 4.38
CA LEU A 31 -18.03 26.27 3.88
C LEU A 31 -18.93 25.36 4.70
N TRP A 32 -19.99 25.90 5.30
CA TRP A 32 -20.91 25.15 6.15
C TRP A 32 -22.29 24.93 5.51
N ASN A 33 -22.81 23.72 5.71
CA ASN A 33 -24.17 23.27 5.41
C ASN A 33 -24.59 23.55 3.95
N SER A 34 -25.71 24.26 3.74
CA SER A 34 -26.22 24.58 2.41
C SER A 34 -25.29 25.50 1.59
N VAL A 35 -24.33 26.19 2.20
CA VAL A 35 -23.28 26.94 1.46
C VAL A 35 -22.30 25.97 0.83
N CYS A 36 -21.89 24.91 1.55
CA CYS A 36 -21.06 23.85 1.01
C CYS A 36 -21.72 23.22 -0.22
N VAL A 37 -22.97 22.76 -0.09
CA VAL A 37 -23.71 22.13 -1.20
C VAL A 37 -23.82 23.06 -2.42
N ARG A 38 -24.06 24.36 -2.21
CA ARG A 38 -24.19 25.35 -3.29
C ARG A 38 -22.87 25.65 -4.01
N TRP A 39 -21.73 25.67 -3.31
CA TRP A 39 -20.47 26.21 -3.85
C TRP A 39 -19.38 25.17 -4.12
N TYR A 40 -19.43 23.99 -3.51
CA TYR A 40 -18.40 22.96 -3.64
C TYR A 40 -18.14 22.51 -5.09
N ARG A 41 -19.18 22.46 -5.94
CA ARG A 41 -19.05 22.15 -7.38
C ARG A 41 -18.84 23.37 -8.28
N CYS A 42 -18.90 24.58 -7.70
CA CYS A 42 -18.76 25.84 -8.45
C CYS A 42 -17.38 26.48 -8.30
N LEU A 43 -16.68 26.19 -7.19
CA LEU A 43 -15.32 26.67 -6.93
C LEU A 43 -14.28 25.63 -7.35
N LYS A 44 -13.14 26.09 -7.86
CA LYS A 44 -12.00 25.26 -8.29
C LYS A 44 -10.69 25.84 -7.75
N PRO A 45 -9.65 25.02 -7.53
CA PRO A 45 -8.31 25.52 -7.24
C PRO A 45 -7.85 26.51 -8.32
N GLY A 46 -7.45 27.72 -7.91
CA GLY A 46 -7.09 28.82 -8.80
C GLY A 46 -8.19 29.84 -9.11
N ASP A 47 -9.44 29.61 -8.70
CA ASP A 47 -10.50 30.63 -8.81
C ASP A 47 -10.23 31.81 -7.86
N ILE A 48 -10.27 33.04 -8.38
CA ILE A 48 -10.24 34.24 -7.54
C ILE A 48 -11.67 34.51 -7.03
N VAL A 49 -11.83 34.72 -5.72
CA VAL A 49 -13.15 34.91 -5.09
C VAL A 49 -13.24 36.19 -4.27
N SER A 50 -14.37 36.90 -4.38
CA SER A 50 -14.77 37.89 -3.37
C SER A 50 -15.60 37.18 -2.30
N LEU A 51 -15.08 37.15 -1.08
CA LEU A 51 -15.76 36.61 0.09
C LEU A 51 -16.15 37.76 1.04
N ARG A 52 -17.44 37.88 1.36
CA ARG A 52 -17.98 38.93 2.24
C ARG A 52 -18.98 38.35 3.24
N ARG A 53 -19.21 39.06 4.35
CA ARG A 53 -20.18 38.68 5.40
C ARG A 53 -19.94 37.28 6.01
N TYR A 54 -18.67 36.94 6.24
CA TYR A 54 -18.25 35.71 6.94
C TYR A 54 -18.10 35.93 8.45
N ARG A 55 -17.80 34.87 9.21
CA ARG A 55 -17.24 34.97 10.58
C ARG A 55 -15.77 34.59 10.57
N VAL A 56 -14.96 35.27 11.36
CA VAL A 56 -13.66 34.73 11.81
C VAL A 56 -13.86 33.98 13.13
N LYS A 57 -13.14 32.89 13.34
CA LYS A 57 -13.01 32.18 14.63
C LYS A 57 -11.57 31.68 14.77
N HIS A 58 -11.17 31.25 15.96
CA HIS A 58 -9.98 30.41 16.09
C HIS A 58 -10.19 29.05 15.42
N HIS A 59 -9.11 28.49 14.85
CA HIS A 59 -9.13 27.18 14.22
C HIS A 59 -9.42 26.09 15.26
N TYR A 60 -10.43 25.26 15.00
CA TYR A 60 -10.83 24.22 15.94
C TYR A 60 -9.79 23.08 16.00
N GLN A 61 -9.05 22.99 17.12
CA GLN A 61 -7.91 22.08 17.38
C GLN A 61 -6.53 22.51 16.85
N ALA A 62 -6.28 23.80 16.60
CA ALA A 62 -4.91 24.31 16.49
C ALA A 62 -4.30 24.60 17.88
N GLU A 63 -2.98 24.43 18.01
CA GLU A 63 -2.21 24.82 19.22
C GLU A 63 -1.75 26.29 19.20
N SER A 64 -1.99 27.00 18.09
CA SER A 64 -1.55 28.37 17.83
C SER A 64 -2.74 29.33 17.66
N ASN A 65 -2.46 30.63 17.52
CA ASN A 65 -3.45 31.67 17.23
C ASN A 65 -4.04 31.62 15.80
N ASP A 66 -4.06 30.44 15.15
CA ASP A 66 -4.61 30.25 13.81
C ASP A 66 -6.13 30.49 13.77
N ILE A 67 -6.63 30.92 12.60
CA ILE A 67 -8.02 31.36 12.41
C ILE A 67 -8.71 30.61 11.26
N GLU A 68 -9.98 30.22 11.47
CA GLU A 68 -10.87 29.78 10.38
C GLU A 68 -11.81 30.93 9.96
N ILE A 69 -11.94 31.11 8.66
CA ILE A 69 -13.02 31.89 8.05
C ILE A 69 -14.23 30.97 7.85
N SER A 70 -15.19 31.12 8.74
CA SER A 70 -16.40 30.31 8.81
C SER A 70 -17.52 30.93 7.96
N VAL A 71 -17.80 30.32 6.81
CA VAL A 71 -18.74 30.79 5.79
C VAL A 71 -20.11 30.12 5.97
N ASN A 72 -21.12 30.91 6.31
CA ASN A 72 -22.42 30.43 6.78
C ASN A 72 -23.58 30.93 5.90
N SER A 73 -24.68 30.18 5.86
CA SER A 73 -25.90 30.59 5.14
C SER A 73 -26.72 31.63 5.91
N ARG A 74 -26.47 31.80 7.22
CA ARG A 74 -27.14 32.75 8.11
C ARG A 74 -26.17 33.22 9.21
N ASN A 75 -26.43 34.42 9.74
CA ASN A 75 -25.78 35.00 10.93
C ASN A 75 -24.23 35.04 10.91
N PRO A 76 -23.58 35.72 9.94
CA PRO A 76 -24.18 36.42 8.81
C PRO A 76 -24.42 35.47 7.62
N ALA A 77 -25.31 35.85 6.72
CA ALA A 77 -25.44 35.18 5.43
C ALA A 77 -24.28 35.63 4.53
N ALA A 78 -23.34 34.72 4.29
CA ALA A 78 -22.14 35.01 3.52
C ALA A 78 -22.44 35.23 2.03
N GLN A 79 -21.64 36.08 1.40
CA GLN A 79 -21.66 36.37 -0.02
C GLN A 79 -20.34 35.89 -0.62
N ILE A 80 -20.43 35.03 -1.63
CA ILE A 80 -19.31 34.53 -2.44
C ILE A 80 -19.60 34.93 -3.88
N CYS A 81 -18.60 35.46 -4.59
CA CYS A 81 -18.60 35.62 -6.04
C CYS A 81 -17.25 35.16 -6.58
N VAL A 82 -17.23 34.34 -7.64
CA VAL A 82 -16.01 34.15 -8.44
C VAL A 82 -15.78 35.42 -9.28
N LEU A 83 -14.54 35.88 -9.36
CA LEU A 83 -14.14 37.09 -10.08
C LEU A 83 -13.27 36.73 -11.30
N PRO A 84 -13.59 37.21 -12.51
CA PRO A 84 -12.63 37.21 -13.62
C PRO A 84 -11.41 38.07 -13.26
N LEU A 85 -10.19 37.62 -13.60
CA LEU A 85 -8.94 38.33 -13.31
C LEU A 85 -8.96 39.80 -13.78
N SER A 86 -9.59 40.09 -14.92
CA SER A 86 -9.77 41.45 -15.46
C SER A 86 -10.61 42.40 -14.59
N THR A 87 -11.37 41.88 -13.62
CA THR A 87 -12.16 42.67 -12.67
C THR A 87 -11.41 42.96 -11.36
N VAL A 88 -10.21 42.38 -11.18
CA VAL A 88 -9.40 42.50 -9.99
C VAL A 88 -8.34 43.58 -10.20
N SER A 89 -8.35 44.63 -9.39
CA SER A 89 -7.30 45.67 -9.43
C SER A 89 -5.92 45.05 -9.17
N PRO A 90 -4.83 45.46 -9.86
CA PRO A 90 -3.51 44.82 -9.73
C PRO A 90 -3.02 44.64 -8.29
N GLY A 91 -3.22 45.65 -7.44
CA GLY A 91 -2.86 45.62 -6.01
C GLY A 91 -3.68 44.65 -5.14
N HIS A 92 -4.67 43.94 -5.69
CA HIS A 92 -5.47 42.91 -4.99
C HIS A 92 -5.47 41.56 -5.74
N VAL A 93 -4.61 41.38 -6.73
CA VAL A 93 -4.43 40.07 -7.38
C VAL A 93 -3.74 39.12 -6.37
N PRO A 94 -4.28 37.91 -6.14
CA PRO A 94 -3.63 36.91 -5.28
C PRO A 94 -2.25 36.47 -5.81
N PRO A 95 -1.33 36.03 -4.94
CA PRO A 95 -0.06 35.48 -5.38
C PRO A 95 -0.25 34.20 -6.20
N VAL A 96 0.69 33.95 -7.13
CA VAL A 96 0.71 32.70 -7.92
C VAL A 96 0.94 31.50 -6.96
N PRO A 97 0.20 30.38 -7.11
CA PRO A 97 0.42 29.18 -6.30
C PRO A 97 1.89 28.75 -6.28
N THR A 98 2.45 28.64 -5.07
CA THR A 98 3.85 28.31 -4.86
C THR A 98 4.03 26.81 -4.71
N TYR A 99 4.67 26.19 -5.68
CA TYR A 99 4.94 24.76 -5.70
C TYR A 99 6.35 24.42 -5.20
N ARG A 100 6.48 23.31 -4.48
CA ARG A 100 7.70 22.78 -3.87
C ARG A 100 7.99 21.37 -4.39
N PHE A 101 8.22 21.28 -5.69
CA PHE A 101 8.55 20.00 -6.34
C PHE A 101 9.91 19.47 -5.90
N TYR A 102 9.91 18.25 -5.37
CA TYR A 102 11.11 17.47 -5.08
C TYR A 102 11.10 16.15 -5.85
N ASN A 103 12.27 15.70 -6.31
CA ASN A 103 12.43 14.36 -6.88
C ASN A 103 12.78 13.30 -5.81
N SER A 104 12.68 12.03 -6.18
CA SER A 104 13.00 10.83 -5.38
C SER A 104 14.30 10.97 -4.58
N LYS A 105 15.35 11.53 -5.18
CA LYS A 105 16.67 11.71 -4.55
C LYS A 105 16.72 12.88 -3.57
N GLU A 106 16.01 13.97 -3.85
CA GLU A 106 15.88 15.12 -2.94
C GLU A 106 15.01 14.79 -1.72
N LEU A 107 13.96 13.99 -1.91
CA LEU A 107 13.06 13.52 -0.85
C LEU A 107 13.78 12.73 0.24
N LEU A 108 14.87 12.01 -0.08
CA LEU A 108 15.73 11.33 0.91
C LEU A 108 16.21 12.27 2.03
N GLY A 109 16.41 13.56 1.72
CA GLY A 109 16.90 14.60 2.65
C GLY A 109 15.84 15.58 3.18
N ARG A 110 14.54 15.25 3.11
CA ARG A 110 13.45 16.07 3.69
C ARG A 110 13.08 15.61 5.11
N PRO A 111 12.94 16.50 6.11
CA PRO A 111 12.60 16.09 7.48
C PRO A 111 11.21 15.45 7.58
N HIS A 112 10.92 14.82 8.73
CA HIS A 112 9.56 14.38 9.05
C HIS A 112 8.64 15.62 9.10
N ASP A 113 7.41 15.46 8.61
CA ASP A 113 6.37 16.51 8.48
C ASP A 113 6.67 17.66 7.51
N ASP A 114 7.74 17.58 6.71
CA ASP A 114 7.95 18.53 5.61
C ASP A 114 6.84 18.40 4.53
N ILE A 115 6.53 19.53 3.88
CA ILE A 115 5.47 19.62 2.87
C ILE A 115 6.08 19.76 1.47
N CYS A 116 5.71 18.84 0.60
CA CYS A 116 6.31 18.61 -0.71
C CYS A 116 5.25 18.43 -1.81
N ASP A 117 5.65 18.78 -3.03
CA ASP A 117 4.98 18.36 -4.26
C ASP A 117 5.86 17.34 -4.98
N VAL A 118 5.24 16.43 -5.72
CA VAL A 118 5.93 15.42 -6.54
C VAL A 118 5.27 15.26 -7.90
N ILE A 119 6.07 14.87 -8.88
CA ILE A 119 5.63 14.38 -10.18
C ILE A 119 6.28 13.01 -10.43
N GLY A 120 5.52 12.06 -10.95
CA GLY A 120 6.03 10.71 -11.21
C GLY A 120 5.12 9.88 -12.11
N LEU A 121 5.71 8.87 -12.75
CA LEU A 121 4.98 7.86 -13.51
C LEU A 121 4.46 6.80 -12.53
N LEU A 122 3.15 6.56 -12.49
CA LEU A 122 2.55 5.57 -11.60
C LEU A 122 2.86 4.14 -12.10
N ILE A 123 3.70 3.40 -11.39
CA ILE A 123 4.09 2.03 -11.77
C ILE A 123 3.34 0.97 -10.96
N PHE A 124 2.94 1.26 -9.72
CA PHE A 124 2.05 0.38 -8.96
C PHE A 124 0.95 1.14 -8.23
N ALA A 125 -0.28 0.64 -8.35
CA ALA A 125 -1.46 1.13 -7.63
C ALA A 125 -2.14 -0.02 -6.87
N GLY A 126 -1.92 -0.07 -5.56
CA GLY A 126 -2.48 -1.10 -4.68
C GLY A 126 -4.01 -1.03 -4.55
N ARG A 127 -4.62 -2.12 -4.10
CA ARG A 127 -6.07 -2.21 -3.89
C ARG A 127 -6.59 -1.19 -2.87
N SER A 128 -7.90 -0.94 -2.90
CA SER A 128 -8.57 -0.06 -1.94
C SER A 128 -8.65 -0.73 -0.56
N GLU A 129 -8.04 -0.11 0.45
CA GLU A 129 -8.03 -0.57 1.83
C GLU A 129 -8.58 0.51 2.77
N ARG A 130 -8.97 0.12 3.98
CA ARG A 130 -9.44 1.03 5.04
C ARG A 130 -8.63 0.84 6.30
N ILE A 131 -8.47 1.91 7.06
CA ILE A 131 -7.91 1.87 8.42
C ILE A 131 -8.86 2.55 9.40
N ARG A 132 -9.00 1.93 10.57
CA ARG A 132 -9.79 2.44 11.69
C ARG A 132 -9.02 3.54 12.42
N ARG A 133 -9.52 4.78 12.34
CA ARG A 133 -9.06 5.90 13.15
C ARG A 133 -9.99 6.08 14.34
N GLN A 134 -9.45 6.04 15.55
CA GLN A 134 -10.19 6.29 16.78
C GLN A 134 -9.80 7.66 17.36
N ASP A 135 -10.64 8.67 17.12
CA ASP A 135 -10.53 9.98 17.74
C ASP A 135 -11.50 10.07 18.94
N TRP A 136 -11.33 11.06 19.81
CA TRP A 136 -12.29 11.42 20.88
C TRP A 136 -13.74 11.68 20.40
N ARG A 137 -13.98 11.74 19.08
CA ARG A 137 -15.28 12.01 18.44
C ARG A 137 -15.94 10.77 17.83
N GLY A 138 -15.39 9.58 18.11
CA GLY A 138 -15.86 8.28 17.62
C GLY A 138 -14.85 7.59 16.71
N VAL A 139 -15.23 6.39 16.25
CA VAL A 139 -14.48 5.60 15.27
C VAL A 139 -14.84 6.06 13.86
N GLU A 140 -13.82 6.24 13.01
CA GLU A 140 -13.93 6.61 11.61
C GLU A 140 -13.12 5.62 10.75
N LEU A 141 -13.66 5.19 9.61
CA LEU A 141 -12.96 4.33 8.65
C LEU A 141 -12.44 5.18 7.51
N LEU A 142 -11.11 5.32 7.42
CA LEU A 142 -10.44 6.10 6.40
C LEU A 142 -9.96 5.18 5.28
N GLU A 143 -10.43 5.42 4.06
CA GLU A 143 -10.02 4.67 2.85
C GLU A 143 -8.70 5.19 2.29
N TYR A 144 -7.81 4.30 1.89
CA TYR A 144 -6.52 4.59 1.26
C TYR A 144 -6.13 3.57 0.19
N ARG A 145 -5.20 3.98 -0.69
CA ARG A 145 -4.46 3.12 -1.61
C ARG A 145 -2.96 3.41 -1.46
N TRP A 146 -2.13 2.40 -1.73
CA TRP A 146 -0.69 2.57 -1.87
C TRP A 146 -0.33 2.83 -3.32
N LEU A 147 0.50 3.83 -3.57
CA LEU A 147 1.02 4.17 -4.89
C LEU A 147 2.55 4.13 -4.89
N ARG A 148 3.13 3.68 -6.00
CA ARG A 148 4.56 3.72 -6.30
C ARG A 148 4.77 4.56 -7.57
N LEU A 149 5.50 5.66 -7.44
CA LEU A 149 5.86 6.51 -8.58
C LEU A 149 7.35 6.36 -8.91
N GLU A 150 7.71 6.38 -10.19
CA GLU A 150 9.10 6.45 -10.67
C GLU A 150 9.37 7.80 -11.35
N ASP A 151 10.60 8.30 -11.24
CA ASP A 151 11.05 9.59 -11.80
C ASP A 151 12.48 9.51 -12.36
N TRP A 152 13.03 10.65 -12.79
CA TRP A 152 14.32 10.75 -13.47
C TRP A 152 15.55 10.72 -12.56
N ALA A 153 15.38 10.75 -11.23
CA ALA A 153 16.46 11.09 -10.29
C ALA A 153 17.01 9.90 -9.48
N SER A 154 16.27 8.80 -9.41
CA SER A 154 16.65 7.58 -8.70
C SER A 154 15.90 6.36 -9.23
N SER A 155 16.48 5.17 -9.08
CA SER A 155 15.77 3.90 -9.22
C SER A 155 14.92 3.56 -7.98
N GLN A 156 15.06 4.31 -6.88
CA GLN A 156 14.19 4.19 -5.71
C GLN A 156 12.86 4.92 -5.97
N PRO A 157 11.71 4.25 -5.80
CA PRO A 157 10.41 4.85 -6.06
C PRO A 157 10.00 5.86 -4.99
N ILE A 158 9.14 6.81 -5.38
CA ILE A 158 8.39 7.64 -4.44
C ILE A 158 7.17 6.83 -3.97
N MET A 159 7.20 6.43 -2.70
CA MET A 159 6.09 5.70 -2.06
C MET A 159 5.06 6.69 -1.51
N VAL A 160 3.78 6.53 -1.88
CA VAL A 160 2.68 7.40 -1.42
C VAL A 160 1.55 6.56 -0.81
N LYS A 161 1.13 6.91 0.40
CA LYS A 161 -0.14 6.44 1.00
C LYS A 161 -1.21 7.50 0.79
N LEU A 162 -2.01 7.33 -0.26
CA LEU A 162 -3.04 8.29 -0.64
C LEU A 162 -4.39 7.88 -0.05
N PHE A 163 -4.88 8.64 0.92
CA PHE A 163 -6.25 8.53 1.41
C PHE A 163 -7.23 9.14 0.42
N SER A 164 -8.48 8.66 0.44
CA SER A 164 -9.57 9.23 -0.35
C SER A 164 -9.78 10.72 -0.01
N SER A 165 -10.05 11.54 -1.03
CA SER A 165 -10.01 13.00 -0.97
C SER A 165 -11.28 13.65 -1.54
N SER A 166 -11.27 14.98 -1.66
CA SER A 166 -12.28 15.77 -2.37
C SER A 166 -12.39 15.48 -3.88
N GLN A 167 -11.55 14.60 -4.43
CA GLN A 167 -11.46 14.26 -5.86
C GLN A 167 -11.71 12.75 -6.12
N PRO A 168 -12.90 12.21 -5.79
CA PRO A 168 -13.17 10.77 -5.93
C PRO A 168 -13.09 10.28 -7.39
N GLU A 169 -13.41 11.13 -8.36
CA GLU A 169 -13.28 10.82 -9.79
C GLU A 169 -11.81 10.61 -10.21
N THR A 170 -10.88 11.40 -9.64
CA THR A 170 -9.44 11.18 -9.80
C THR A 170 -9.00 9.91 -9.08
N TYR A 171 -9.48 9.69 -7.85
CA TYR A 171 -9.08 8.58 -6.98
C TYR A 171 -9.41 7.20 -7.57
N ASN A 172 -10.56 7.09 -8.23
CA ASN A 172 -10.99 5.86 -8.89
C ASN A 172 -10.19 5.59 -10.19
N ARG A 173 -9.63 6.64 -10.81
CA ARG A 173 -8.87 6.59 -12.08
C ARG A 173 -7.34 6.66 -11.90
N LEU A 174 -6.84 6.10 -10.80
CA LEU A 174 -5.39 5.96 -10.53
C LEU A 174 -4.85 4.68 -11.20
N HIS A 175 -4.86 4.66 -12.54
CA HIS A 175 -4.34 3.54 -13.33
C HIS A 175 -2.82 3.65 -13.51
N PRO A 176 -2.04 2.55 -13.43
CA PRO A 176 -0.63 2.55 -13.81
C PRO A 176 -0.37 3.10 -15.22
N LEU A 177 0.88 3.50 -15.46
CA LEU A 177 1.37 4.24 -16.63
C LEU A 177 0.79 5.67 -16.81
N SER A 178 -0.09 6.11 -15.91
CA SER A 178 -0.52 7.51 -15.81
C SER A 178 0.56 8.39 -15.17
N VAL A 179 0.70 9.64 -15.65
CA VAL A 179 1.50 10.65 -14.95
C VAL A 179 0.67 11.27 -13.82
N LEU A 180 1.19 11.17 -12.60
CA LEU A 180 0.63 11.84 -11.43
C LEU A 180 1.44 13.06 -11.04
N VAL A 181 0.74 14.17 -10.79
CA VAL A 181 1.23 15.29 -10.01
C VAL A 181 0.43 15.35 -8.71
N LEU A 182 1.15 15.33 -7.59
CA LEU A 182 0.57 15.38 -6.25
C LEU A 182 1.15 16.60 -5.54
N THR A 183 0.31 17.50 -5.05
CA THR A 183 0.77 18.74 -4.39
C THR A 183 0.36 18.77 -2.92
N GLY A 184 1.17 19.38 -2.06
CA GLY A 184 0.88 19.51 -0.62
C GLY A 184 0.85 18.18 0.13
N LEU A 185 1.73 17.23 -0.23
CA LEU A 185 1.93 15.98 0.51
C LEU A 185 2.84 16.20 1.73
N LYS A 186 2.67 15.39 2.78
CA LYS A 186 3.48 15.37 4.00
C LYS A 186 4.44 14.19 4.03
N VAL A 187 5.71 14.45 4.34
CA VAL A 187 6.77 13.43 4.47
C VAL A 187 6.66 12.70 5.81
N ILE A 188 6.39 11.40 5.79
CA ILE A 188 6.40 10.54 6.99
C ILE A 188 7.69 9.71 7.01
N ARG A 189 8.44 9.78 8.12
CA ARG A 189 9.61 8.94 8.40
C ARG A 189 9.41 8.08 9.63
N ALA A 190 9.92 6.86 9.61
CA ALA A 190 10.08 6.05 10.83
C ALA A 190 11.25 6.60 11.69
N PRO A 191 11.11 6.72 13.03
CA PRO A 191 12.09 7.45 13.87
C PRO A 191 13.51 6.87 13.88
N ASP A 192 13.67 5.57 13.65
CA ASP A 192 14.95 4.85 13.70
C ASP A 192 15.35 4.22 12.35
N ARG A 193 14.65 4.54 11.26
CA ARG A 193 14.98 4.06 9.91
C ARG A 193 15.28 5.23 8.97
N SER A 194 16.53 5.70 9.02
CA SER A 194 17.07 6.84 8.27
C SER A 194 16.65 6.93 6.80
N HIS A 195 16.47 5.78 6.13
CA HIS A 195 16.18 5.68 4.69
C HIS A 195 14.74 5.24 4.35
N SER A 196 13.88 4.93 5.33
CA SER A 196 12.49 4.52 5.08
C SER A 196 11.53 5.69 5.31
N PHE A 197 10.99 6.24 4.21
CA PHE A 197 10.01 7.32 4.23
C PHE A 197 8.91 7.08 3.19
N PHE A 198 7.71 7.61 3.44
CA PHE A 198 6.63 7.67 2.46
C PHE A 198 5.91 9.01 2.55
N LEU A 199 5.17 9.36 1.50
CA LEU A 199 4.36 10.57 1.46
C LEU A 199 2.90 10.25 1.75
N THR A 200 2.19 11.16 2.42
CA THR A 200 0.74 11.03 2.62
C THR A 200 0.04 12.38 2.45
N ASN A 201 -1.26 12.39 2.20
CA ASN A 201 -2.00 13.63 1.96
C ASN A 201 -2.20 14.45 3.24
N THR A 202 -2.29 15.76 3.05
CA THR A 202 -2.78 16.74 4.02
C THR A 202 -4.25 17.07 3.76
N THR A 203 -4.81 18.02 4.52
CA THR A 203 -6.14 18.62 4.27
C THR A 203 -6.27 19.27 2.89
N PHE A 204 -5.16 19.75 2.32
CA PHE A 204 -5.16 20.57 1.11
C PHE A 204 -4.56 19.88 -0.12
N THR A 205 -4.12 18.62 0.00
CA THR A 205 -3.51 17.88 -1.10
C THR A 205 -4.41 17.86 -2.34
N GLN A 206 -3.82 18.19 -3.50
CA GLN A 206 -4.46 18.03 -4.80
C GLN A 206 -3.78 16.91 -5.58
N VAL A 207 -4.58 16.18 -6.35
CA VAL A 207 -4.18 15.06 -7.20
C VAL A 207 -4.55 15.37 -8.64
N TYR A 208 -3.57 15.34 -9.53
CA TYR A 208 -3.76 15.56 -10.97
C TYR A 208 -3.19 14.36 -11.75
N CYS A 209 -4.05 13.75 -12.57
CA CYS A 209 -3.76 12.57 -13.39
C CYS A 209 -3.94 12.92 -14.88
N THR A 210 -3.21 12.26 -15.78
CA THR A 210 -3.46 12.35 -17.23
C THR A 210 -4.81 11.69 -17.58
N GLY A 211 -5.35 11.92 -18.79
CA GLY A 211 -6.70 11.48 -19.18
C GLY A 211 -7.86 12.20 -18.46
N LEU A 212 -7.58 13.12 -17.52
CA LEU A 212 -8.58 13.93 -16.82
C LEU A 212 -8.58 15.41 -17.27
N GLY A 213 -7.72 15.79 -18.22
CA GLY A 213 -7.55 17.17 -18.69
C GLY A 213 -7.00 18.18 -17.65
N HIS A 214 -6.96 17.82 -16.37
CA HIS A 214 -6.62 18.72 -15.24
C HIS A 214 -5.29 19.46 -15.45
N HIS A 215 -4.26 18.77 -15.93
CA HIS A 215 -2.92 19.33 -16.11
C HIS A 215 -2.90 20.52 -17.08
N THR A 216 -3.76 20.56 -18.11
CA THR A 216 -3.69 21.54 -19.22
C THR A 216 -3.71 23.00 -18.77
N LYS A 217 -4.31 23.30 -17.61
CA LYS A 217 -4.52 24.66 -17.09
C LYS A 217 -3.60 25.02 -15.91
N MET A 218 -2.67 24.14 -15.55
CA MET A 218 -1.87 24.27 -14.33
C MET A 218 -0.51 24.93 -14.57
N SER A 219 -0.21 25.98 -13.80
CA SER A 219 1.03 26.75 -13.90
C SER A 219 2.30 25.97 -13.55
N TYR A 220 2.21 24.86 -12.79
CA TYR A 220 3.37 24.03 -12.49
C TYR A 220 4.07 23.43 -13.73
N ARG A 221 3.38 23.38 -14.88
CA ARG A 221 3.92 22.83 -16.14
C ARG A 221 5.12 23.58 -16.70
N THR A 222 5.33 24.84 -16.31
CA THR A 222 6.50 25.64 -16.73
C THR A 222 7.70 25.48 -15.79
N LEU A 223 7.55 24.76 -14.67
CA LEU A 223 8.62 24.59 -13.68
C LEU A 223 9.64 23.55 -14.14
N ARG A 224 10.94 23.85 -13.90
CA ARG A 224 12.06 23.00 -14.31
C ARG A 224 11.96 21.53 -13.86
N PRO A 225 11.46 21.17 -12.66
CA PRO A 225 11.25 19.76 -12.28
C PRO A 225 10.25 19.03 -13.18
N VAL A 226 9.11 19.67 -13.49
CA VAL A 226 8.07 19.10 -14.36
C VAL A 226 8.56 19.00 -15.81
N GLN A 227 9.34 19.98 -16.29
CA GLN A 227 9.99 19.93 -17.60
C GLN A 227 11.02 18.79 -17.70
N ARG A 228 11.86 18.60 -16.66
CA ARG A 228 12.82 17.48 -16.59
C ARG A 228 12.13 16.12 -16.58
N PHE A 229 11.07 15.97 -15.78
CA PHE A 229 10.24 14.77 -15.79
C PHE A 229 9.67 14.49 -17.19
N SER A 230 9.11 15.53 -17.84
CA SER A 230 8.53 15.43 -19.18
C SER A 230 9.57 15.07 -20.26
N GLN A 231 10.84 15.45 -20.08
CA GLN A 231 11.93 15.07 -20.97
C GLN A 231 12.40 13.62 -20.72
N TRP A 232 12.48 13.20 -19.45
CA TRP A 232 12.83 11.83 -19.08
C TRP A 232 11.77 10.81 -19.52
N LEU A 233 10.49 11.14 -19.36
CA LEU A 233 9.36 10.29 -19.74
C LEU A 233 9.39 9.96 -21.24
N LYS A 234 9.69 10.95 -22.09
CA LYS A 234 9.86 10.79 -23.55
C LYS A 234 11.05 9.92 -23.97
N GLY A 235 11.92 9.54 -23.02
CA GLY A 235 13.05 8.64 -23.23
C GLY A 235 12.92 7.32 -22.48
N GLN A 236 11.73 6.98 -21.96
CA GLN A 236 11.45 5.64 -21.46
C GLN A 236 11.01 4.71 -22.59
N ASP A 237 11.17 3.40 -22.38
CA ASP A 237 10.56 2.37 -23.22
C ASP A 237 9.19 1.99 -22.64
N ASP A 238 8.14 2.17 -23.44
CA ASP A 238 6.75 1.82 -23.14
C ASP A 238 6.63 0.34 -22.70
N GLN A 239 7.37 -0.58 -23.34
CA GLN A 239 7.31 -2.01 -23.05
C GLN A 239 7.99 -2.36 -21.71
N TRP A 240 9.17 -1.81 -21.45
CA TRP A 240 9.85 -1.92 -20.16
C TRP A 240 9.02 -1.33 -19.00
N ALA A 241 8.30 -0.23 -19.25
CA ALA A 241 7.40 0.35 -18.25
C ALA A 241 6.18 -0.55 -17.99
N LEU A 242 5.51 -1.01 -19.06
CA LEU A 242 4.35 -1.92 -18.99
C LEU A 242 4.68 -3.26 -18.31
N SER A 243 5.84 -3.86 -18.63
CA SER A 243 6.25 -5.16 -18.06
C SER A 243 6.38 -5.18 -16.53
N ARG A 244 6.53 -3.99 -15.92
CA ARG A 244 6.66 -3.76 -14.47
C ARG A 244 5.43 -3.08 -13.85
N ALA A 245 4.42 -2.73 -14.65
CA ALA A 245 3.23 -2.02 -14.21
C ALA A 245 2.23 -2.98 -13.54
N LEU A 246 1.80 -2.65 -12.31
CA LEU A 246 1.01 -3.55 -11.46
C LEU A 246 -0.19 -2.84 -10.81
N ILE A 247 -1.30 -3.55 -10.66
CA ILE A 247 -2.54 -3.01 -10.08
C ILE A 247 -3.16 -4.00 -9.08
N GLY A 248 -3.74 -3.49 -7.99
CA GLY A 248 -4.37 -4.31 -6.96
C GLY A 248 -3.40 -4.95 -5.98
N GLY A 249 -3.80 -6.09 -5.41
CA GLY A 249 -3.01 -6.83 -4.43
C GLY A 249 -2.84 -6.14 -3.07
N PHE A 250 -2.38 -6.94 -2.11
CA PHE A 250 -1.93 -6.50 -0.79
C PHE A 250 -0.52 -5.91 -0.86
N PHE A 251 -0.28 -4.81 -0.15
CA PHE A 251 1.04 -4.17 -0.10
C PHE A 251 1.24 -3.41 1.22
N ILE A 252 2.47 -3.44 1.76
CA ILE A 252 2.84 -2.80 3.01
C ILE A 252 4.11 -1.99 2.86
N PHE A 253 4.05 -0.73 3.32
CA PHE A 253 5.21 0.12 3.45
C PHE A 253 5.10 1.03 4.69
N PRO A 254 6.21 1.32 5.41
CA PRO A 254 7.43 0.52 5.40
C PRO A 254 7.13 -0.92 5.88
N PRO A 255 7.91 -1.93 5.47
CA PRO A 255 7.75 -3.29 6.01
C PRO A 255 8.00 -3.30 7.53
N PRO A 256 7.54 -4.29 8.30
CA PRO A 256 7.98 -4.42 9.70
C PRO A 256 9.50 -4.70 9.77
N PRO A 257 10.20 -4.28 10.83
CA PRO A 257 11.66 -4.31 10.89
C PRO A 257 12.15 -5.75 11.07
N VAL A 258 13.43 -6.01 10.83
CA VAL A 258 14.00 -7.38 10.87
C VAL A 258 14.23 -7.90 12.30
N SER A 259 14.47 -6.99 13.26
CA SER A 259 14.64 -7.35 14.68
C SER A 259 13.33 -7.23 15.46
N LEU A 260 13.05 -8.25 16.29
CA LEU A 260 11.96 -8.24 17.27
C LEU A 260 12.12 -7.10 18.29
N GLU A 261 13.36 -6.74 18.66
CA GLU A 261 13.61 -5.63 19.58
C GLU A 261 13.17 -4.29 18.97
N THR A 262 13.58 -4.04 17.72
CA THR A 262 13.15 -2.85 16.97
C THR A 262 11.63 -2.82 16.81
N PHE A 263 11.00 -3.96 16.47
CA PHE A 263 9.55 -4.05 16.31
C PHE A 263 8.79 -3.77 17.62
N MET A 264 9.23 -4.36 18.74
CA MET A 264 8.65 -4.11 20.07
C MET A 264 8.93 -2.69 20.57
N LYS A 265 10.01 -2.05 20.12
CA LYS A 265 10.33 -0.65 20.40
C LYS A 265 9.47 0.32 19.56
N GLU A 266 9.21 0.01 18.29
CA GLU A 266 8.28 0.75 17.41
C GLU A 266 6.85 0.71 17.97
N ARG A 267 6.37 -0.45 18.45
CA ARG A 267 4.99 -0.66 18.93
C ARG A 267 4.73 -0.33 20.42
N ARG A 268 5.57 0.48 21.08
CA ARG A 268 5.39 0.83 22.51
C ARG A 268 4.08 1.60 22.73
N GLY A 269 3.15 1.00 23.48
CA GLY A 269 1.84 1.57 23.82
C GLY A 269 0.68 1.01 22.99
N GLU A 270 0.94 0.15 22.01
CA GLU A 270 -0.09 -0.63 21.32
C GLU A 270 -0.46 -1.91 22.09
N PRO A 271 -1.58 -2.59 21.75
CA PRO A 271 -1.90 -3.90 22.30
C PRO A 271 -0.78 -4.92 22.08
N GLY A 272 -0.54 -5.73 23.12
CA GLY A 272 0.48 -6.77 23.15
C GLY A 272 0.13 -8.00 22.29
N PHE A 273 0.70 -9.16 22.65
CA PHE A 273 0.40 -10.41 21.97
C PHE A 273 -1.04 -10.84 22.28
N LEU A 274 -1.84 -11.06 21.25
CA LEU A 274 -3.19 -11.63 21.37
C LEU A 274 -3.11 -13.14 21.59
N GLN A 275 -4.12 -13.66 22.29
CA GLN A 275 -4.47 -15.07 22.30
C GLN A 275 -5.13 -15.46 20.95
N GLY A 276 -5.24 -16.75 20.65
CA GLY A 276 -5.85 -17.23 19.40
C GLY A 276 -7.35 -16.94 19.33
N ALA A 277 -8.08 -17.14 20.43
CA ALA A 277 -9.49 -16.76 20.54
C ALA A 277 -9.69 -15.23 20.43
N GLU A 278 -8.75 -14.43 20.94
CA GLU A 278 -8.77 -12.97 20.82
C GLU A 278 -8.51 -12.51 19.38
N LEU A 279 -7.56 -13.15 18.67
CA LEU A 279 -7.30 -12.91 17.26
C LEU A 279 -8.55 -13.19 16.41
N GLN A 280 -9.21 -14.33 16.62
CA GLN A 280 -10.46 -14.66 15.92
C GLN A 280 -11.54 -13.61 16.18
N GLY A 281 -11.80 -13.27 17.45
CA GLY A 281 -12.79 -12.27 17.82
C GLY A 281 -12.47 -10.85 17.32
N GLU A 282 -11.20 -10.48 17.13
CA GLU A 282 -10.80 -9.20 16.53
C GLU A 282 -10.84 -9.23 14.99
N MET A 283 -10.67 -10.39 14.35
CA MET A 283 -10.88 -10.58 12.90
C MET A 283 -12.36 -10.49 12.52
N GLU A 284 -13.26 -11.06 13.32
CA GLU A 284 -14.72 -10.93 13.18
C GLU A 284 -15.22 -9.49 13.32
N ARG A 285 -14.45 -8.62 14.00
CA ARG A 285 -14.78 -7.21 14.23
C ARG A 285 -14.27 -6.26 13.14
N LEU A 286 -13.62 -6.75 12.10
CA LEU A 286 -13.16 -5.93 10.96
C LEU A 286 -14.32 -5.56 10.05
N CYS A 287 -14.40 -4.30 9.63
CA CYS A 287 -15.33 -3.88 8.58
C CYS A 287 -14.77 -4.22 7.19
N TYR A 288 -15.62 -4.33 6.16
CA TYR A 288 -15.16 -4.59 4.78
C TYR A 288 -14.04 -3.63 4.32
N ARG A 289 -12.97 -4.21 3.74
CA ARG A 289 -11.65 -3.61 3.40
C ARG A 289 -10.84 -3.06 4.57
N GLU A 290 -11.27 -3.20 5.82
CA GLU A 290 -10.46 -2.79 6.97
C GLU A 290 -9.25 -3.71 7.13
N ARG A 291 -8.06 -3.12 7.10
CA ARG A 291 -6.78 -3.80 7.33
C ARG A 291 -6.24 -3.47 8.71
N ARG A 292 -5.82 -4.48 9.47
CA ARG A 292 -5.25 -4.32 10.82
C ARG A 292 -4.10 -5.28 11.09
N SER A 293 -3.06 -4.76 11.75
CA SER A 293 -1.92 -5.55 12.23
C SER A 293 -2.22 -6.14 13.59
N PHE A 294 -1.83 -7.40 13.78
CA PHE A 294 -1.94 -8.19 15.00
C PHE A 294 -0.61 -8.90 15.27
N CYS A 295 -0.38 -9.27 16.53
CA CYS A 295 0.76 -10.11 16.90
C CYS A 295 0.31 -11.24 17.80
N VAL A 296 0.79 -12.45 17.53
CA VAL A 296 0.53 -13.65 18.35
C VAL A 296 1.85 -14.38 18.62
N GLN A 297 1.92 -15.11 19.73
CA GLN A 297 2.96 -16.12 19.91
C GLN A 297 2.45 -17.45 19.35
N ALA A 298 3.20 -18.06 18.43
CA ALA A 298 2.79 -19.29 17.75
C ALA A 298 3.98 -20.22 17.45
N ALA A 299 3.67 -21.49 17.14
CA ALA A 299 4.55 -22.42 16.45
C ALA A 299 4.00 -22.72 15.05
N VAL A 300 4.87 -23.01 14.08
CA VAL A 300 4.46 -23.42 12.73
C VAL A 300 4.30 -24.93 12.69
N THR A 301 3.11 -25.38 12.29
CA THR A 301 2.70 -26.79 12.38
C THR A 301 2.55 -27.46 11.03
N MET A 302 2.36 -26.66 9.98
CA MET A 302 2.32 -27.08 8.60
C MET A 302 2.81 -25.91 7.75
N VAL A 303 3.56 -26.23 6.69
CA VAL A 303 3.91 -25.29 5.64
C VAL A 303 3.45 -25.92 4.33
N THR A 304 2.68 -25.17 3.54
CA THR A 304 2.37 -25.53 2.17
C THR A 304 2.98 -24.53 1.20
N TYR A 305 3.35 -25.02 0.02
CA TYR A 305 3.69 -24.22 -1.16
C TYR A 305 2.69 -24.56 -2.27
N SER A 306 2.02 -23.54 -2.78
CA SER A 306 1.02 -23.66 -3.84
C SER A 306 1.35 -22.74 -5.01
N ARG A 307 1.01 -23.17 -6.22
CA ARG A 307 0.96 -22.30 -7.41
C ARG A 307 -0.49 -21.93 -7.70
N ARG A 308 -0.72 -20.71 -8.18
CA ARG A 308 -2.04 -20.19 -8.55
C ARG A 308 -2.70 -21.11 -9.58
N GLY A 309 -3.80 -21.77 -9.21
CA GLY A 309 -4.54 -22.69 -10.09
C GLY A 309 -4.05 -24.15 -10.06
N GLU A 310 -2.86 -24.43 -9.54
CA GLU A 310 -2.33 -25.79 -9.35
C GLU A 310 -2.35 -26.22 -7.87
N ASP A 311 -3.25 -25.67 -7.05
CA ASP A 311 -3.30 -25.90 -5.59
C ASP A 311 -3.43 -27.39 -5.20
N HIS A 312 -3.96 -28.23 -6.10
CA HIS A 312 -4.01 -29.69 -5.98
C HIS A 312 -2.63 -30.39 -5.99
N GLN A 313 -1.58 -29.70 -6.45
CA GLN A 313 -0.19 -30.18 -6.51
C GLN A 313 0.68 -29.55 -5.40
N ALA A 314 0.07 -28.96 -4.37
CA ALA A 314 0.80 -28.25 -3.32
C ALA A 314 1.82 -29.14 -2.59
N LEU A 315 3.04 -28.64 -2.42
CA LEU A 315 4.08 -29.30 -1.64
C LEU A 315 3.82 -29.02 -0.15
N VAL A 316 3.81 -30.05 0.70
CA VAL A 316 3.41 -29.94 2.11
C VAL A 316 4.47 -30.52 3.03
N TRP A 317 4.81 -29.77 4.09
CA TRP A 317 5.44 -30.28 5.30
C TRP A 317 4.48 -30.16 6.48
N THR A 318 4.47 -31.12 7.41
CA THR A 318 3.64 -31.10 8.62
C THR A 318 4.43 -31.62 9.83
N GLU A 319 4.31 -30.91 10.95
CA GLU A 319 4.93 -31.27 12.23
C GLU A 319 4.41 -32.63 12.72
N GLY A 320 5.32 -33.57 12.95
CA GLY A 320 4.99 -34.93 13.42
C GLY A 320 4.57 -35.93 12.34
N ALA A 321 4.49 -35.53 11.06
CA ALA A 321 4.32 -36.48 9.97
C ALA A 321 5.58 -37.36 9.80
N PRO A 322 5.44 -38.68 9.55
CA PRO A 322 6.59 -39.52 9.25
C PRO A 322 7.21 -39.10 7.90
N SER A 323 8.53 -38.94 7.86
CA SER A 323 9.25 -38.57 6.64
C SER A 323 8.93 -39.54 5.49
N PRO A 324 8.60 -39.06 4.28
CA PRO A 324 8.31 -39.94 3.15
C PRO A 324 9.56 -40.76 2.81
N CYS A 325 9.49 -42.08 3.07
CA CYS A 325 10.60 -42.98 2.78
C CYS A 325 10.85 -43.05 1.27
N THR A 326 12.08 -42.74 0.86
CA THR A 326 12.53 -42.80 -0.55
C THR A 326 12.75 -44.25 -1.02
N SER A 327 11.65 -45.01 -1.11
CA SER A 327 11.64 -46.42 -1.49
C SER A 327 10.43 -46.80 -2.35
N SER A 328 10.31 -46.18 -3.52
CA SER A 328 9.45 -46.66 -4.62
C SER A 328 10.30 -46.95 -5.85
N SER A 329 10.80 -48.18 -5.96
CA SER A 329 11.48 -48.68 -7.15
C SER A 329 10.45 -48.95 -8.26
N SER A 330 10.48 -48.18 -9.34
CA SER A 330 9.60 -48.41 -10.50
C SER A 330 9.82 -49.81 -11.11
N PRO A 331 8.76 -50.57 -11.41
CA PRO A 331 8.90 -51.94 -11.94
C PRO A 331 9.22 -51.93 -13.44
N SER A 332 10.48 -52.12 -13.81
CA SER A 332 10.86 -52.36 -15.21
C SER A 332 10.28 -53.69 -15.74
N PRO A 333 9.70 -53.72 -16.95
CA PRO A 333 9.19 -54.95 -17.55
C PRO A 333 10.30 -55.96 -17.85
N ARG A 334 9.99 -57.24 -17.74
CA ARG A 334 10.96 -58.34 -17.90
C ARG A 334 11.14 -58.74 -19.36
N LEU A 335 12.38 -59.02 -19.75
CA LEU A 335 12.71 -59.89 -20.89
C LEU A 335 13.61 -61.05 -20.43
N HIS A 336 13.72 -62.09 -21.25
CA HIS A 336 14.06 -63.44 -20.80
C HIS A 336 15.57 -63.71 -20.54
N ARG A 337 15.80 -64.65 -19.62
CA ARG A 337 17.11 -65.18 -19.20
C ARG A 337 17.60 -66.28 -20.14
N VAL A 338 18.88 -66.21 -20.52
CA VAL A 338 19.74 -67.39 -20.78
C VAL A 338 21.12 -67.15 -20.14
N SER A 339 21.82 -68.21 -19.73
CA SER A 339 23.19 -68.20 -19.18
C SER A 339 23.86 -69.55 -19.54
N PRO A 340 25.20 -69.66 -19.59
CA PRO A 340 25.97 -69.94 -18.37
C PRO A 340 27.38 -69.30 -18.30
N HIS A 341 28.09 -69.58 -17.19
CA HIS A 341 29.48 -69.19 -16.85
C HIS A 341 30.51 -70.26 -17.36
N PRO A 342 31.81 -70.29 -16.94
CA PRO A 342 32.65 -69.34 -16.15
C PRO A 342 34.07 -69.10 -16.74
N PHE A 343 34.95 -68.33 -16.06
CA PHE A 343 36.33 -68.72 -15.68
C PHE A 343 37.05 -67.67 -14.79
N SER A 344 38.19 -68.05 -14.20
CA SER A 344 39.06 -67.33 -13.24
C SER A 344 40.05 -66.34 -13.92
N SER A 345 40.95 -65.53 -13.30
CA SER A 345 41.63 -65.58 -11.97
C SER A 345 42.24 -64.20 -11.52
N LEU A 346 42.79 -64.16 -10.30
CA LEU A 346 43.69 -63.13 -9.68
C LEU A 346 45.12 -63.09 -10.32
N PRO A 347 46.14 -62.26 -9.91
CA PRO A 347 46.24 -61.27 -8.79
C PRO A 347 46.88 -59.89 -9.14
N SER A 348 47.14 -59.04 -8.12
CA SER A 348 47.91 -57.77 -8.17
C SER A 348 49.44 -57.94 -7.98
N PRO A 349 50.26 -56.86 -8.10
CA PRO A 349 51.04 -56.41 -6.92
C PRO A 349 51.25 -54.86 -6.78
N ARG A 350 52.03 -54.44 -5.76
CA ARG A 350 52.37 -53.05 -5.35
C ARG A 350 53.80 -52.63 -5.75
N LEU A 351 54.16 -51.33 -5.59
CA LEU A 351 55.48 -50.68 -5.25
C LEU A 351 55.49 -49.21 -5.77
N ARG A 352 56.27 -48.20 -5.31
CA ARG A 352 56.92 -47.81 -4.02
C ARG A 352 57.19 -46.27 -4.03
N GLN A 353 57.72 -45.68 -2.95
CA GLN A 353 58.05 -44.23 -2.82
C GLN A 353 59.40 -43.83 -3.44
N VAL A 354 59.64 -42.52 -3.69
CA VAL A 354 60.75 -41.66 -3.15
C VAL A 354 60.81 -40.27 -3.86
N SER A 355 61.26 -39.21 -3.15
CA SER A 355 61.41 -37.81 -3.62
C SER A 355 62.80 -37.49 -4.19
N PRO A 356 63.04 -36.30 -4.82
CA PRO A 356 63.84 -35.26 -4.13
C PRO A 356 63.57 -33.77 -4.50
N HIS A 357 64.25 -32.85 -3.79
CA HIS A 357 64.49 -31.41 -4.08
C HIS A 357 66.02 -31.20 -4.36
N PRO A 358 66.61 -29.97 -4.54
CA PRO A 358 66.10 -28.58 -4.66
C PRO A 358 66.64 -27.81 -5.90
N SER A 359 66.43 -26.47 -6.02
CA SER A 359 67.52 -25.44 -6.19
C SER A 359 67.07 -24.00 -6.56
N ALA A 360 67.77 -23.02 -5.94
CA ALA A 360 68.20 -21.69 -6.44
C ALA A 360 67.20 -20.53 -6.78
N SER A 361 67.68 -19.31 -6.49
CA SER A 361 67.13 -17.97 -6.82
C SER A 361 68.09 -17.22 -7.80
N PRO A 362 67.85 -15.97 -8.25
CA PRO A 362 68.09 -14.76 -7.42
C PRO A 362 67.18 -13.54 -7.70
N ALA A 363 67.44 -12.43 -6.99
CA ALA A 363 66.86 -11.09 -7.20
C ALA A 363 67.97 -10.05 -7.52
N PRO A 364 67.60 -8.83 -7.95
CA PRO A 364 67.78 -7.61 -7.13
C PRO A 364 66.46 -6.77 -7.06
N SER A 365 66.08 -6.02 -6.02
CA SER A 365 66.69 -4.81 -5.39
C SER A 365 66.91 -3.64 -6.37
N LEU A 366 66.66 -2.35 -6.05
CA LEU A 366 66.81 -1.54 -4.82
C LEU A 366 65.58 -0.61 -4.64
N SER A 367 64.97 -0.44 -3.45
CA SER A 367 65.28 0.53 -2.34
C SER A 367 65.26 2.02 -2.76
N LEU A 368 64.74 3.01 -2.00
CA LEU A 368 64.94 3.48 -0.60
C LEU A 368 63.74 4.41 -0.24
N SER A 369 63.35 4.78 0.99
CA SER A 369 63.75 4.44 2.38
C SER A 369 62.73 4.98 3.41
N THR A 370 62.75 4.44 4.65
CA THR A 370 62.56 5.08 6.00
C THR A 370 61.57 6.23 6.24
N SER A 371 60.91 6.36 7.40
CA SER A 371 60.75 5.49 8.59
C SER A 371 59.78 6.13 9.60
N SER A 372 58.88 5.33 10.17
CA SER A 372 58.73 5.02 11.63
C SER A 372 58.61 6.18 12.67
N LEU A 373 58.04 6.02 13.88
CA LEU A 373 57.85 4.87 14.79
C LEU A 373 56.57 5.01 15.66
N LEU A 374 55.98 3.88 16.08
CA LEU A 374 55.48 3.50 17.44
C LEU A 374 54.60 4.49 18.28
N SER A 375 53.61 4.07 19.10
CA SER A 375 53.07 2.74 19.41
C SER A 375 51.68 2.80 20.09
N ASP A 376 50.97 1.67 20.05
CA ASP A 376 49.80 1.26 20.85
C ASP A 376 50.13 1.05 22.36
N PRO A 377 49.18 0.65 23.25
CA PRO A 377 47.72 0.84 23.29
C PRO A 377 47.19 1.27 24.69
N SER A 378 45.87 1.50 24.88
CA SER A 378 45.14 1.10 26.13
C SER A 378 43.62 1.38 26.15
N THR A 379 42.90 0.60 26.96
CA THR A 379 41.48 0.77 27.33
C THR A 379 41.29 1.67 28.56
N PRO A 380 40.08 2.21 28.79
CA PRO A 380 39.58 2.44 30.15
C PRO A 380 38.22 1.76 30.44
N ARG A 381 37.83 1.76 31.72
CA ARG A 381 36.63 1.09 32.28
C ARG A 381 35.54 2.07 32.73
N SER A 382 34.30 1.57 32.78
CA SER A 382 33.15 1.94 33.63
C SER A 382 33.37 2.97 34.75
N PHE A 383 32.47 3.97 34.85
CA PHE A 383 32.01 4.55 36.13
C PHE A 383 30.52 4.98 36.12
N ARG A 384 29.94 5.07 37.32
CA ARG A 384 28.61 5.57 37.77
C ARG A 384 28.91 6.56 38.95
N PRO A 385 27.94 7.22 39.63
CA PRO A 385 26.53 7.57 39.35
C PRO A 385 26.25 9.09 39.62
N VAL A 386 24.97 9.52 39.80
CA VAL A 386 24.43 10.31 40.95
C VAL A 386 22.99 10.84 40.65
N LEU A 387 22.26 11.28 41.70
CA LEU A 387 20.82 11.58 41.80
C LEU A 387 20.49 13.10 41.87
N SER A 388 19.18 13.40 42.00
CA SER A 388 18.55 14.64 42.54
C SER A 388 18.12 15.71 41.51
N SER A 389 17.02 16.46 41.70
CA SER A 389 15.85 16.33 42.61
C SER A 389 14.73 17.31 42.20
N SER A 390 13.47 17.01 42.54
CA SER A 390 12.30 17.91 42.33
C SER A 390 12.31 19.14 43.25
N PRO A 391 11.52 20.18 42.91
CA PRO A 391 10.62 20.73 43.94
C PRO A 391 9.19 21.06 43.45
N LEU A 392 8.25 21.05 44.40
CA LEU A 392 6.89 21.59 44.32
C LEU A 392 6.56 22.21 45.70
N PRO A 393 5.87 23.37 45.77
CA PRO A 393 4.62 23.39 46.56
C PRO A 393 3.52 24.37 46.07
N SER A 394 2.26 23.89 46.02
CA SER A 394 1.10 24.24 46.89
C SER A 394 0.90 25.66 47.47
N PRO A 395 -0.34 26.05 47.93
CA PRO A 395 -1.72 25.68 47.51
C PRO A 395 -2.76 26.87 47.63
N SER A 396 -4.06 26.56 47.83
CA SER A 396 -5.23 27.43 48.16
C SER A 396 -5.91 28.16 46.96
N SER A 397 -7.22 28.48 46.89
CA SER A 397 -8.48 28.10 47.60
C SER A 397 -9.69 28.77 46.84
N SER A 398 -11.01 28.52 47.00
CA SER A 398 -11.85 27.40 47.49
C SER A 398 -13.37 27.68 47.17
N VAL A 399 -14.33 26.95 47.76
CA VAL A 399 -15.82 27.19 47.83
C VAL A 399 -16.72 26.94 46.58
N CYS A 400 -17.23 25.70 46.52
CA CYS A 400 -18.64 25.26 46.38
C CYS A 400 -19.58 25.63 45.18
N PRO A 401 -20.66 24.83 44.95
CA PRO A 401 -21.44 24.84 43.69
C PRO A 401 -22.92 25.27 43.82
N LEU A 402 -23.58 25.57 42.68
CA LEU A 402 -25.04 25.68 42.59
C LEU A 402 -25.62 25.02 41.33
N THR A 403 -26.56 24.09 41.53
CA THR A 403 -27.56 23.68 40.54
C THR A 403 -28.78 24.61 40.62
N PRO A 404 -29.59 24.66 39.56
CA PRO A 404 -31.05 24.72 39.73
C PRO A 404 -31.76 23.52 39.09
N ARG A 405 -32.92 23.16 39.64
CA ARG A 405 -33.84 22.16 39.09
C ARG A 405 -34.86 22.78 38.13
N SER A 406 -35.38 21.92 37.26
CA SER A 406 -36.71 21.94 36.61
C SER A 406 -37.73 23.01 37.04
N LEU A 407 -38.37 23.65 36.05
CA LEU A 407 -39.81 23.95 36.14
C LEU A 407 -40.51 23.83 34.76
N ASP A 408 -41.83 23.83 34.82
CA ASP A 408 -42.78 23.10 33.98
C ASP A 408 -43.30 23.83 32.72
N ARG A 409 -44.10 23.10 31.92
CA ARG A 409 -45.15 23.57 30.99
C ARG A 409 -44.81 24.64 29.93
N ARG A 410 -44.99 24.22 28.67
CA ARG A 410 -46.24 24.55 27.92
C ARG A 410 -46.48 23.62 26.72
N THR A 411 -47.66 23.02 26.69
CA THR A 411 -48.16 22.22 25.58
C THR A 411 -48.63 23.11 24.41
N PHE A 412 -48.23 22.78 23.17
CA PHE A 412 -48.88 23.32 21.98
C PHE A 412 -49.20 22.22 20.96
N ARG A 413 -50.46 21.76 20.96
CA ARG A 413 -51.03 20.96 19.87
C ARG A 413 -51.43 21.87 18.70
N LYS A 414 -50.77 21.77 17.54
CA LYS A 414 -51.36 22.00 16.20
C LYS A 414 -50.67 21.01 15.24
N SER A 415 -51.32 19.95 14.78
CA SER A 415 -52.45 19.86 13.82
C SER A 415 -51.94 19.66 12.39
N TRP A 416 -52.55 18.72 11.66
CA TRP A 416 -52.09 18.26 10.35
C TRP A 416 -52.18 19.33 9.26
N LYS A 417 -51.35 19.17 8.21
CA LYS A 417 -51.86 19.12 6.83
C LYS A 417 -50.93 18.30 5.92
N ARG A 418 -51.34 17.05 5.66
CA ARG A 418 -50.75 16.18 4.63
C ARG A 418 -51.09 16.78 3.25
N LYS A 419 -50.09 17.30 2.51
CA LYS A 419 -50.28 17.69 1.11
C LYS A 419 -49.70 16.61 0.20
N LEU A 420 -50.60 15.95 -0.52
CA LEU A 420 -50.24 15.06 -1.63
C LEU A 420 -49.73 15.92 -2.80
N LEU A 421 -48.64 15.50 -3.43
CA LEU A 421 -48.20 16.01 -4.73
C LEU A 421 -47.89 14.80 -5.60
N GLN A 422 -48.71 14.59 -6.62
CA GLN A 422 -48.40 13.66 -7.71
C GLN A 422 -47.47 14.35 -8.72
N PRO A 423 -46.70 13.60 -9.54
CA PRO A 423 -45.79 14.18 -10.52
C PRO A 423 -46.55 14.84 -11.67
N SER A 424 -45.97 15.88 -12.27
CA SER A 424 -46.39 16.44 -13.55
C SER A 424 -45.54 15.87 -14.69
N ASP A 425 -46.17 15.46 -15.78
CA ASP A 425 -45.55 14.75 -16.90
C ASP A 425 -44.45 15.51 -17.66
N THR A 426 -43.55 14.74 -18.28
CA THR A 426 -42.58 15.22 -19.28
C THR A 426 -42.85 14.55 -20.65
N PRO A 427 -42.81 15.31 -21.76
CA PRO A 427 -43.02 14.75 -23.10
C PRO A 427 -41.77 14.02 -23.61
N LYS A 428 -41.98 12.94 -24.38
CA LYS A 428 -40.93 11.99 -24.80
C LYS A 428 -40.51 12.18 -26.27
N LYS A 429 -39.21 12.03 -26.55
CA LYS A 429 -38.67 11.38 -27.76
C LYS A 429 -37.53 10.46 -27.28
N ARG A 430 -37.67 9.13 -27.28
CA ARG A 430 -37.65 8.18 -28.41
C ARG A 430 -36.32 8.19 -29.18
N HIS A 431 -35.45 7.24 -28.84
CA HIS A 431 -34.61 6.50 -29.78
C HIS A 431 -34.87 4.99 -29.58
N PRO A 432 -34.73 4.15 -30.64
CA PRO A 432 -34.86 2.69 -30.54
C PRO A 432 -33.56 2.03 -30.00
N ARG A 433 -33.46 0.70 -30.13
CA ARG A 433 -32.53 -0.22 -29.44
C ARG A 433 -32.31 -1.45 -30.34
N VAL A 434 -31.32 -2.31 -30.03
CA VAL A 434 -31.06 -3.70 -30.53
C VAL A 434 -30.15 -3.81 -31.78
N THR A 435 -29.16 -4.73 -32.00
CA THR A 435 -28.33 -5.69 -31.17
C THR A 435 -27.38 -6.56 -32.07
N LEU A 436 -26.04 -6.63 -31.83
CA LEU A 436 -25.02 -7.71 -32.14
C LEU A 436 -24.78 -8.15 -33.64
N GLN A 437 -23.74 -8.90 -34.12
CA GLN A 437 -22.44 -9.54 -33.68
C GLN A 437 -21.52 -9.92 -34.95
N PRO A 438 -20.22 -10.33 -34.86
CA PRO A 438 -19.19 -10.36 -35.96
C PRO A 438 -18.23 -11.62 -36.18
N GLU A 439 -17.17 -11.54 -37.05
CA GLU A 439 -15.71 -11.99 -36.94
C GLU A 439 -14.86 -11.58 -38.22
N GLN A 440 -13.75 -10.77 -38.28
CA GLN A 440 -12.55 -10.52 -37.43
C GLN A 440 -11.55 -9.36 -37.90
N LYS A 441 -10.68 -8.74 -37.03
CA LYS A 441 -9.15 -8.60 -37.18
C LYS A 441 -8.35 -7.24 -37.00
N ASN A 442 -7.71 -7.05 -35.83
CA ASN A 442 -6.30 -6.60 -35.51
C ASN A 442 -5.52 -5.43 -36.20
N LYS A 443 -5.11 -4.41 -35.40
CA LYS A 443 -3.67 -4.07 -35.10
C LYS A 443 -3.50 -3.17 -33.86
N THR A 444 -2.60 -3.50 -32.94
CA THR A 444 -2.37 -2.76 -31.67
C THR A 444 -1.45 -1.53 -31.80
N GLU A 445 -2.00 -0.33 -31.64
CA GLU A 445 -1.27 0.93 -31.41
C GLU A 445 -1.34 1.37 -29.93
N ILE A 446 -0.93 0.47 -29.02
CA ILE A 446 -0.77 0.82 -27.59
C ILE A 446 0.42 1.78 -27.49
N THR A 447 0.15 3.05 -27.19
CA THR A 447 1.18 4.09 -27.12
C THR A 447 1.00 4.99 -25.90
N PHE A 448 2.11 5.46 -25.34
CA PHE A 448 2.12 6.50 -24.30
C PHE A 448 1.53 7.86 -24.77
N ASN A 449 0.98 7.97 -25.99
CA ASN A 449 0.17 9.11 -26.45
C ASN A 449 -0.95 9.48 -25.46
N ALA A 450 -1.60 8.49 -24.82
CA ALA A 450 -2.61 8.75 -23.77
C ALA A 450 -2.02 9.45 -22.52
N SER A 451 -0.73 9.26 -22.23
CA SER A 451 0.02 10.02 -21.21
C SER A 451 0.71 11.29 -21.77
N MET A 452 0.69 11.47 -23.09
CA MET A 452 1.30 12.57 -23.85
C MET A 452 0.29 13.58 -24.43
N GLU A 453 -1.03 13.38 -24.22
CA GLU A 453 -2.11 14.38 -24.32
C GLU A 453 -1.82 15.71 -23.57
N PHE A 454 -0.73 15.75 -22.81
CA PHE A 454 -0.08 16.95 -22.33
C PHE A 454 0.01 18.08 -23.39
N MET A 455 0.11 17.79 -24.70
CA MET A 455 0.23 18.79 -25.78
C MET A 455 -0.65 18.51 -27.00
N ASN A 456 -1.22 19.60 -27.55
CA ASN A 456 -2.10 19.69 -28.74
C ASN A 456 -3.55 19.21 -28.57
N ASN A 457 -4.38 19.53 -29.57
CA ASN A 457 -5.83 19.74 -29.47
C ASN A 457 -6.48 19.46 -30.85
N ASN A 458 -7.77 19.06 -30.87
CA ASN A 458 -8.66 18.84 -32.04
C ASN A 458 -8.45 17.53 -32.85
N THR A 459 -9.42 16.92 -33.57
CA THR A 459 -10.91 16.93 -33.55
C THR A 459 -11.45 15.87 -34.55
N ASP A 460 -12.48 15.11 -34.14
CA ASP A 460 -13.51 14.31 -34.86
C ASP A 460 -13.19 13.26 -35.98
N GLU A 461 -13.76 12.05 -35.78
CA GLU A 461 -14.40 11.10 -36.75
C GLU A 461 -13.58 10.51 -37.94
N VAL A 462 -13.86 9.30 -38.48
CA VAL A 462 -15.12 8.55 -38.69
C VAL A 462 -14.93 7.01 -38.64
N GLU A 463 -16.04 6.29 -38.39
CA GLU A 463 -16.54 5.03 -39.03
C GLU A 463 -15.56 4.04 -39.72
N GLU A 464 -15.64 2.71 -39.60
CA GLU A 464 -16.41 1.73 -38.77
C GLU A 464 -15.46 0.50 -38.56
N GLU A 465 -15.77 -0.73 -38.10
CA GLU A 465 -17.02 -1.52 -37.90
C GLU A 465 -16.82 -2.52 -36.72
N ASP A 466 -17.51 -3.68 -36.69
CA ASP A 466 -17.44 -4.70 -35.62
C ASP A 466 -16.22 -5.68 -35.76
N GLU A 467 -16.08 -6.86 -35.06
CA GLU A 467 -14.93 -7.79 -35.40
C GLU A 467 -14.06 -8.76 -34.46
N ASP A 468 -14.21 -9.67 -33.44
CA ASP A 468 -15.07 -10.49 -32.49
C ASP A 468 -15.77 -11.88 -32.82
N GLY A 469 -15.75 -12.93 -31.92
CA GLY A 469 -16.36 -14.33 -32.04
C GLY A 469 -16.24 -15.32 -30.81
N ASP A 470 -16.99 -16.45 -30.72
CA ASP A 470 -17.39 -17.19 -29.47
C ASP A 470 -16.64 -18.50 -28.99
N ASP A 471 -16.77 -18.74 -27.68
CA ASP A 471 -16.89 -20.00 -26.88
C ASP A 471 -15.75 -20.97 -26.44
N GLU A 472 -15.96 -21.43 -25.20
CA GLU A 472 -15.31 -22.36 -24.27
C GLU A 472 -15.09 -23.81 -24.74
N ASP A 473 -14.09 -24.50 -24.16
CA ASP A 473 -14.25 -25.93 -23.79
C ASP A 473 -13.42 -26.31 -22.54
N THR A 474 -13.95 -27.18 -21.67
CA THR A 474 -13.43 -27.48 -20.33
C THR A 474 -13.20 -28.99 -20.13
N LEU A 475 -11.95 -29.39 -19.85
CA LEU A 475 -11.58 -30.79 -19.56
C LEU A 475 -11.17 -31.00 -18.09
N ALA A 476 -11.92 -31.85 -17.38
CA ALA A 476 -11.68 -32.20 -15.98
C ALA A 476 -11.14 -33.62 -15.83
N PHE A 477 -10.11 -33.83 -15.01
CA PHE A 477 -9.60 -35.16 -14.67
C PHE A 477 -9.21 -35.32 -13.19
N ILE A 478 -9.81 -36.36 -12.58
CA ILE A 478 -9.32 -37.24 -11.49
C ILE A 478 -8.69 -36.57 -10.27
N THR A 479 -9.41 -36.63 -9.15
CA THR A 479 -8.99 -36.11 -7.83
C THR A 479 -7.94 -37.01 -7.16
N ALA A 480 -6.83 -36.39 -6.72
CA ALA A 480 -5.86 -36.99 -5.80
C ALA A 480 -6.42 -37.09 -4.36
N PRO A 481 -5.75 -37.78 -3.40
CA PRO A 481 -6.19 -37.80 -2.00
C PRO A 481 -6.36 -36.39 -1.42
N PRO A 482 -7.35 -36.14 -0.55
CA PRO A 482 -7.63 -34.80 -0.05
C PRO A 482 -6.47 -34.28 0.81
N LEU A 483 -5.74 -33.31 0.26
CA LEU A 483 -4.86 -32.44 1.03
C LEU A 483 -5.66 -31.73 2.14
N PRO A 484 -5.03 -31.25 3.22
CA PRO A 484 -5.69 -30.41 4.21
C PRO A 484 -6.39 -29.24 3.50
N ALA A 485 -7.69 -29.06 3.77
CA ALA A 485 -8.53 -28.07 3.07
C ALA A 485 -8.19 -26.63 3.49
N ILE A 486 -7.06 -26.14 3.03
CA ILE A 486 -6.65 -24.73 3.11
C ILE A 486 -7.40 -23.98 2.01
N PRO A 487 -8.09 -22.87 2.30
CA PRO A 487 -8.69 -22.05 1.27
C PRO A 487 -7.58 -21.42 0.41
N PRO A 488 -7.69 -21.41 -0.94
CA PRO A 488 -6.69 -20.81 -1.80
C PRO A 488 -6.59 -19.29 -1.55
N VAL A 489 -5.43 -18.72 -1.88
CA VAL A 489 -5.21 -17.26 -1.84
C VAL A 489 -6.31 -16.55 -2.66
N ALA A 490 -6.88 -15.47 -2.10
CA ALA A 490 -7.87 -14.70 -2.84
C ALA A 490 -7.17 -13.98 -4.01
N LEU A 491 -7.83 -13.92 -5.18
CA LEU A 491 -7.25 -13.30 -6.37
C LEU A 491 -6.81 -11.84 -6.13
N GLU A 492 -7.61 -11.10 -5.35
CA GLU A 492 -7.35 -9.72 -4.92
C GLU A 492 -6.34 -9.56 -3.74
N THR A 493 -5.77 -10.66 -3.24
CA THR A 493 -4.58 -10.64 -2.40
C THR A 493 -3.33 -10.37 -3.25
N LEU A 494 -3.30 -10.88 -4.48
CA LEU A 494 -2.15 -10.76 -5.38
C LEU A 494 -2.28 -9.53 -6.29
N PRO A 495 -1.18 -8.86 -6.65
CA PRO A 495 -1.21 -7.81 -7.68
C PRO A 495 -1.44 -8.47 -9.05
N MET A 496 -2.19 -7.80 -9.91
CA MET A 496 -2.33 -8.17 -11.33
C MET A 496 -1.31 -7.38 -12.16
N ARG A 497 -0.88 -7.93 -13.30
CA ARG A 497 -0.24 -7.10 -14.33
C ARG A 497 -1.24 -6.10 -14.87
N TYR A 498 -0.80 -4.85 -14.99
CA TYR A 498 -1.63 -3.82 -15.58
C TYR A 498 -1.80 -4.06 -17.08
N ASP A 499 -3.04 -4.09 -17.53
CA ASP A 499 -3.40 -4.07 -18.94
C ASP A 499 -4.10 -2.74 -19.26
N HIS A 500 -3.61 -2.06 -20.30
CA HIS A 500 -4.19 -0.80 -20.76
C HIS A 500 -5.53 -0.99 -21.47
N ALA A 501 -5.79 -2.14 -22.10
CA ALA A 501 -7.08 -2.44 -22.72
C ALA A 501 -8.16 -2.57 -21.64
N HIS A 502 -8.00 -3.55 -20.74
CA HIS A 502 -8.93 -3.85 -19.65
C HIS A 502 -8.79 -2.94 -18.42
N ARG A 503 -8.19 -1.74 -18.57
CA ARG A 503 -7.81 -0.84 -17.45
C ARG A 503 -8.95 -0.41 -16.55
N GLU A 504 -10.17 -0.30 -17.09
CA GLU A 504 -11.37 0.10 -16.33
C GLU A 504 -11.94 -1.07 -15.53
N GLU A 505 -11.92 -2.29 -16.07
CA GLU A 505 -12.29 -3.53 -15.37
C GLU A 505 -11.31 -3.84 -14.24
N GLN A 506 -10.00 -3.79 -14.52
CA GLN A 506 -8.97 -3.96 -13.51
C GLN A 506 -9.10 -2.91 -12.38
N ALA A 507 -9.38 -1.65 -12.72
CA ALA A 507 -9.62 -0.60 -11.73
C ALA A 507 -10.92 -0.84 -10.92
N ALA A 508 -11.99 -1.32 -11.56
CA ALA A 508 -13.23 -1.68 -10.89
C ALA A 508 -13.05 -2.86 -9.92
N ALA A 509 -12.32 -3.90 -10.31
CA ALA A 509 -12.03 -5.07 -9.48
C ALA A 509 -11.27 -4.71 -8.19
N VAL A 510 -10.26 -3.83 -8.28
CA VAL A 510 -9.44 -3.41 -7.12
C VAL A 510 -10.08 -2.27 -6.29
N SER A 511 -11.23 -1.77 -6.74
CA SER A 511 -11.99 -0.72 -6.06
C SER A 511 -12.84 -1.28 -4.90
N LEU A 512 -13.26 -0.38 -4.02
CA LEU A 512 -14.17 -0.72 -2.93
C LEU A 512 -15.53 -1.17 -3.51
N GLY A 513 -15.91 -2.42 -3.25
CA GLY A 513 -17.15 -3.01 -3.76
C GLY A 513 -17.05 -3.58 -5.18
N GLY A 514 -15.84 -3.70 -5.73
CA GLY A 514 -15.58 -4.38 -7.01
C GLY A 514 -16.06 -5.83 -6.99
N ASN A 515 -16.63 -6.29 -8.10
CA ASN A 515 -17.07 -7.68 -8.24
C ASN A 515 -15.87 -8.58 -8.57
N VAL A 516 -15.35 -9.30 -7.57
CA VAL A 516 -14.22 -10.22 -7.73
C VAL A 516 -14.55 -11.39 -8.69
N ALA A 517 -15.83 -11.71 -8.92
CA ALA A 517 -16.23 -12.71 -9.91
C ALA A 517 -16.12 -12.21 -11.37
N ALA A 518 -15.91 -10.90 -11.58
CA ALA A 518 -15.56 -10.32 -12.87
C ALA A 518 -14.04 -10.09 -13.02
N VAL A 519 -13.23 -10.62 -12.10
CA VAL A 519 -11.78 -10.79 -12.32
C VAL A 519 -11.63 -11.96 -13.29
N ALA A 520 -11.55 -11.63 -14.59
CA ALA A 520 -11.10 -12.54 -15.63
C ALA A 520 -9.68 -13.07 -15.34
N ASN A 521 -9.14 -13.92 -16.21
CA ASN A 521 -7.80 -14.51 -16.06
C ASN A 521 -6.64 -13.51 -16.27
N PHE A 522 -6.70 -12.33 -15.64
CA PHE A 522 -5.61 -11.37 -15.59
C PHE A 522 -4.35 -12.01 -14.97
N ASP A 523 -3.23 -11.80 -15.64
CA ASP A 523 -1.93 -12.30 -15.22
C ASP A 523 -1.49 -11.69 -13.88
N SER A 524 -0.71 -12.43 -13.11
CA SER A 524 -0.12 -12.01 -11.83
C SER A 524 1.38 -12.32 -11.86
N PRO A 525 2.27 -11.36 -11.55
CA PRO A 525 3.70 -11.64 -11.39
C PRO A 525 3.99 -12.54 -10.17
N VAL A 526 2.98 -12.86 -9.36
CA VAL A 526 3.04 -13.82 -8.26
C VAL A 526 2.31 -15.09 -8.70
N GLU A 527 3.08 -16.02 -9.26
CA GLU A 527 2.62 -17.34 -9.70
C GLU A 527 2.43 -18.32 -8.53
N ALA A 528 3.11 -18.09 -7.40
CA ALA A 528 3.16 -19.02 -6.28
C ALA A 528 3.24 -18.33 -4.92
N TYR A 529 2.76 -19.04 -3.90
CA TYR A 529 2.63 -18.55 -2.52
C TYR A 529 2.85 -19.67 -1.51
N PHE A 530 3.12 -19.31 -0.26
CA PHE A 530 3.15 -20.25 0.86
C PHE A 530 1.94 -20.02 1.77
N THR A 531 1.46 -21.07 2.44
CA THR A 531 0.54 -20.93 3.58
C THR A 531 1.10 -21.65 4.80
N LEU A 532 1.14 -20.96 5.93
CA LEU A 532 1.66 -21.47 7.20
C LEU A 532 0.52 -21.67 8.19
N ARG A 533 0.36 -22.88 8.72
CA ARG A 533 -0.58 -23.17 9.80
C ARG A 533 0.07 -22.89 11.14
N LEU A 534 -0.35 -21.81 11.77
CA LEU A 534 0.16 -21.32 13.05
C LEU A 534 -0.72 -21.86 14.18
N ARG A 535 -0.10 -22.53 15.16
CA ARG A 535 -0.74 -22.93 16.42
C ARG A 535 -0.33 -21.94 17.50
N THR A 536 -1.28 -21.18 18.05
CA THR A 536 -1.01 -20.19 19.11
C THR A 536 -0.54 -20.87 20.40
N LEU A 537 0.45 -20.28 21.06
CA LEU A 537 1.06 -20.84 22.28
C LEU A 537 0.24 -20.58 23.54
N SER A 538 -0.78 -19.71 23.48
CA SER A 538 -1.65 -19.35 24.61
C SER A 538 -2.77 -20.37 24.85
N ASP A 539 -3.41 -20.83 23.78
CA ASP A 539 -4.67 -21.59 23.81
C ASP A 539 -4.74 -22.73 22.75
N GLY A 540 -3.70 -22.92 21.94
CA GLY A 540 -3.62 -23.99 20.95
C GLY A 540 -4.46 -23.76 19.68
N THR A 541 -5.13 -22.62 19.56
CA THR A 541 -5.91 -22.23 18.36
C THR A 541 -5.07 -22.32 17.10
N GLN A 542 -5.66 -22.81 16.01
CA GLN A 542 -4.98 -22.88 14.71
C GLN A 542 -5.52 -21.80 13.77
N VAL A 543 -4.61 -21.09 13.11
CA VAL A 543 -4.91 -20.14 12.03
C VAL A 543 -3.99 -20.37 10.84
N ASP A 544 -4.53 -20.34 9.63
CA ASP A 544 -3.75 -20.41 8.39
C ASP A 544 -3.44 -18.99 7.92
N ALA A 545 -2.16 -18.70 7.66
CA ALA A 545 -1.70 -17.39 7.22
C ALA A 545 -0.88 -17.51 5.92
N ILE A 546 -1.25 -16.69 4.93
CA ILE A 546 -0.55 -16.61 3.64
C ILE A 546 0.80 -15.92 3.85
N PHE A 547 1.87 -16.45 3.25
CA PHE A 547 3.21 -15.88 3.30
C PHE A 547 3.75 -15.65 1.89
N LEU A 548 4.08 -14.39 1.60
CA LEU A 548 4.60 -13.92 0.32
C LEU A 548 6.02 -13.38 0.52
N PRO A 549 7.07 -14.22 0.43
CA PRO A 549 8.45 -13.76 0.56
C PRO A 549 8.82 -12.85 -0.62
N HIS A 550 9.25 -11.63 -0.31
CA HIS A 550 9.71 -10.67 -1.32
C HIS A 550 10.96 -11.20 -2.04
N SER A 551 10.88 -11.35 -3.36
CA SER A 551 12.05 -11.67 -4.18
C SER A 551 12.97 -10.45 -4.31
N PRO A 552 14.30 -10.61 -4.29
CA PRO A 552 15.23 -9.53 -4.65
C PRO A 552 15.07 -9.05 -6.11
N SER A 553 14.45 -9.85 -6.99
CA SER A 553 14.09 -9.44 -8.36
C SER A 553 12.74 -8.75 -8.49
N SER A 554 11.90 -8.74 -7.44
CA SER A 554 10.58 -8.10 -7.51
C SER A 554 10.74 -6.58 -7.49
N PRO A 555 10.12 -5.83 -8.43
CA PRO A 555 10.21 -4.37 -8.44
C PRO A 555 9.64 -3.75 -7.15
N LEU A 556 8.67 -4.40 -6.52
CA LEU A 556 7.99 -3.93 -5.29
C LEU A 556 8.86 -4.03 -4.03
N SER A 557 10.03 -4.68 -4.07
CA SER A 557 10.81 -4.96 -2.87
C SER A 557 11.48 -3.72 -2.25
N PRO A 558 11.42 -3.57 -0.91
CA PRO A 558 12.28 -2.63 -0.18
C PRO A 558 13.75 -3.11 -0.24
N PRO A 559 14.76 -2.27 0.10
CA PRO A 559 16.15 -2.71 0.17
C PRO A 559 16.30 -3.87 1.16
N LEU A 560 16.77 -5.02 0.66
CA LEU A 560 16.87 -6.28 1.41
C LEU A 560 18.26 -6.44 2.04
N HIS A 561 18.32 -7.05 3.21
CA HIS A 561 19.57 -7.34 3.93
C HIS A 561 20.13 -8.72 3.57
N HIS A 562 21.42 -8.92 3.82
CA HIS A 562 22.10 -10.20 3.60
C HIS A 562 21.63 -11.25 4.62
N HIS A 563 21.13 -12.40 4.15
CA HIS A 563 20.89 -13.57 5.02
C HIS A 563 21.07 -14.91 4.28
N CYS A 564 20.92 -16.03 5.00
CA CYS A 564 21.28 -17.38 4.58
C CYS A 564 20.14 -18.22 3.96
N ASN A 565 19.01 -17.60 3.60
CA ASN A 565 17.82 -18.29 3.05
C ASN A 565 17.29 -19.51 3.86
N THR A 566 17.59 -19.57 5.17
CA THR A 566 16.89 -20.47 6.12
C THR A 566 15.52 -19.91 6.48
N TRP A 567 14.57 -20.75 6.92
CA TRP A 567 13.22 -20.32 7.28
C TRP A 567 13.19 -19.19 8.32
N SER A 568 13.98 -19.31 9.40
CA SER A 568 14.08 -18.26 10.43
C SER A 568 14.53 -16.91 9.84
N SER A 569 15.49 -16.94 8.91
CA SER A 569 15.93 -15.72 8.21
C SER A 569 14.87 -15.18 7.24
N ILE A 570 14.23 -16.04 6.45
CA ILE A 570 13.20 -15.65 5.47
C ILE A 570 11.97 -15.07 6.17
N LEU A 571 11.54 -15.62 7.31
CA LEU A 571 10.40 -15.11 8.08
C LEU A 571 10.70 -13.79 8.81
N SER A 572 11.93 -13.61 9.32
CA SER A 572 12.35 -12.35 9.97
C SER A 572 12.63 -11.22 8.95
N HIS A 573 12.96 -11.55 7.70
CA HIS A 573 13.13 -10.58 6.62
C HIS A 573 11.87 -10.42 5.75
N GLY A 574 10.93 -11.37 5.81
CA GLY A 574 9.78 -11.50 4.90
C GLY A 574 10.17 -11.53 3.41
N ALA A 575 11.36 -12.07 3.12
CA ALA A 575 12.05 -11.93 1.85
C ALA A 575 13.07 -13.05 1.62
N PHE A 576 13.53 -13.19 0.37
CA PHE A 576 14.74 -13.95 0.04
C PHE A 576 15.96 -13.03 0.00
N SER A 577 17.13 -13.56 0.34
CA SER A 577 18.40 -12.83 0.40
C SER A 577 18.84 -12.39 -1.00
N PRO A 578 19.27 -11.12 -1.20
CA PRO A 578 19.74 -10.65 -2.51
C PRO A 578 21.09 -11.23 -2.96
N HIS A 579 21.75 -12.06 -2.13
CA HIS A 579 23.10 -12.60 -2.40
C HIS A 579 23.15 -14.11 -2.65
N ALA A 580 22.00 -14.79 -2.63
CA ALA A 580 21.86 -16.18 -3.01
C ALA A 580 20.54 -16.37 -3.74
N PRO A 581 20.44 -17.25 -4.75
CA PRO A 581 19.15 -17.56 -5.36
C PRO A 581 18.15 -18.05 -4.28
N PRO A 582 16.85 -17.77 -4.42
CA PRO A 582 15.83 -18.42 -3.62
C PRO A 582 15.99 -19.96 -3.69
N PRO A 583 15.90 -20.70 -2.56
CA PRO A 583 15.86 -22.15 -2.59
C PRO A 583 14.69 -22.65 -3.45
N SER A 584 14.80 -23.84 -4.03
CA SER A 584 13.63 -24.39 -4.74
C SER A 584 12.48 -24.62 -3.74
N PRO A 585 11.21 -24.59 -4.19
CA PRO A 585 10.08 -24.86 -3.31
C PRO A 585 10.18 -26.21 -2.59
N ALA A 586 10.76 -27.23 -3.24
CA ALA A 586 10.99 -28.54 -2.65
C ALA A 586 12.08 -28.49 -1.55
N ASP A 587 13.19 -27.80 -1.78
CA ASP A 587 14.24 -27.60 -0.77
C ASP A 587 13.71 -26.81 0.44
N LEU A 588 12.90 -25.78 0.18
CA LEU A 588 12.32 -24.95 1.23
C LEU A 588 11.32 -25.76 2.08
N ILE A 589 10.45 -26.57 1.45
CA ILE A 589 9.53 -27.46 2.16
C ILE A 589 10.30 -28.56 2.93
N ALA A 590 11.37 -29.14 2.36
CA ALA A 590 12.23 -30.08 3.09
C ALA A 590 12.92 -29.43 4.31
N MET A 591 13.33 -28.16 4.19
CA MET A 591 13.88 -27.38 5.31
C MET A 591 12.83 -26.94 6.35
N ALA A 592 11.52 -27.08 6.09
CA ALA A 592 10.49 -26.62 7.03
C ALA A 592 10.52 -27.37 8.38
N ALA A 593 11.16 -28.54 8.45
CA ALA A 593 11.48 -29.21 9.72
C ALA A 593 12.28 -28.33 10.71
N GLN A 594 12.99 -27.31 10.24
CA GLN A 594 13.66 -26.29 11.08
C GLN A 594 12.67 -25.51 11.97
N LEU A 595 11.40 -25.42 11.57
CA LEU A 595 10.33 -24.70 12.27
C LEU A 595 9.61 -25.53 13.34
N ALA A 596 9.81 -26.86 13.36
CA ALA A 596 9.21 -27.74 14.36
C ALA A 596 9.59 -27.31 15.78
N ASN A 597 8.62 -27.26 16.70
CA ASN A 597 8.78 -26.81 18.08
C ASN A 597 9.32 -25.36 18.26
N GLN A 598 9.51 -24.56 17.19
CA GLN A 598 10.02 -23.21 17.33
C GLN A 598 8.95 -22.26 17.86
N ARG A 599 9.30 -21.48 18.88
CA ARG A 599 8.45 -20.42 19.43
C ARG A 599 8.70 -19.13 18.66
N LEU A 600 7.67 -18.63 17.97
CA LEU A 600 7.75 -17.42 17.15
C LEU A 600 6.81 -16.33 17.67
N VAL A 601 7.21 -15.07 17.48
CA VAL A 601 6.29 -13.92 17.43
C VAL A 601 5.90 -13.70 15.96
N CYS A 602 4.66 -13.99 15.61
CA CYS A 602 4.13 -13.80 14.26
C CYS A 602 3.43 -12.44 14.15
N VAL A 603 3.78 -11.67 13.12
CA VAL A 603 3.14 -10.40 12.75
C VAL A 603 2.15 -10.68 11.62
N LEU A 604 0.87 -10.59 11.94
CA LEU A 604 -0.25 -10.97 11.09
C LEU A 604 -1.02 -9.73 10.67
N GLU A 605 -1.26 -9.59 9.37
CA GLU A 605 -2.03 -8.50 8.80
C GLU A 605 -3.35 -9.09 8.29
N ALA A 606 -4.45 -8.74 8.95
CA ALA A 606 -5.78 -9.21 8.58
C ALA A 606 -6.48 -8.16 7.71
N CYS A 607 -7.23 -8.60 6.69
CA CYS A 607 -8.06 -7.74 5.84
C CYS A 607 -9.41 -8.40 5.55
N HIS A 608 -10.52 -7.71 5.83
CA HIS A 608 -11.86 -8.25 5.58
C HIS A 608 -12.23 -8.10 4.09
N LEU A 609 -12.16 -9.20 3.33
CA LEU A 609 -12.41 -9.23 1.89
C LEU A 609 -13.90 -9.24 1.50
N GLY A 610 -14.80 -9.58 2.42
CA GLY A 610 -16.26 -9.46 2.21
C GLY A 610 -17.01 -10.76 2.46
N GLY A 611 -18.32 -10.66 2.72
CA GLY A 611 -19.09 -11.80 3.23
C GLY A 611 -18.49 -12.32 4.53
N VAL A 612 -18.12 -13.60 4.56
CA VAL A 612 -17.40 -14.25 5.68
C VAL A 612 -15.89 -14.42 5.43
N LYS A 613 -15.33 -13.77 4.39
CA LYS A 613 -13.92 -13.91 4.02
C LYS A 613 -13.06 -12.84 4.69
N THR A 614 -12.15 -13.26 5.56
CA THR A 614 -11.05 -12.46 6.09
C THR A 614 -9.72 -13.08 5.64
N GLU A 615 -8.93 -12.31 4.92
CA GLU A 615 -7.55 -12.60 4.55
C GLU A 615 -6.64 -12.42 5.77
N LEU A 616 -5.62 -13.29 5.89
CA LEU A 616 -4.62 -13.23 6.96
C LEU A 616 -3.23 -13.46 6.36
N ILE A 617 -2.36 -12.44 6.42
CA ILE A 617 -1.03 -12.48 5.81
C ILE A 617 0.06 -12.36 6.87
N LEU A 618 0.99 -13.30 6.88
CA LEU A 618 2.18 -13.27 7.71
C LEU A 618 3.20 -12.29 7.11
N SER A 619 3.36 -11.12 7.73
CA SER A 619 4.34 -10.12 7.26
C SER A 619 5.74 -10.36 7.81
N ARG A 620 5.83 -10.92 9.02
CA ARG A 620 7.06 -11.36 9.68
C ARG A 620 6.78 -12.50 10.65
N ALA A 621 7.78 -13.34 10.91
CA ALA A 621 7.85 -14.05 12.18
C ALA A 621 9.27 -13.99 12.75
N TYR A 622 9.37 -13.71 14.05
CA TYR A 622 10.64 -13.59 14.77
C TYR A 622 10.81 -14.76 15.73
N HIS A 623 12.02 -15.30 15.83
CA HIS A 623 12.34 -16.34 16.81
C HIS A 623 12.38 -15.77 18.24
N LEU A 624 11.73 -16.45 19.18
CA LEU A 624 11.85 -16.16 20.61
C LEU A 624 13.06 -16.91 21.17
N ILE A 625 14.19 -16.20 21.25
CA ILE A 625 15.34 -16.63 22.05
C ILE A 625 14.87 -16.71 23.52
N SER A 626 15.06 -17.88 24.12
CA SER A 626 14.66 -18.24 25.49
C SER A 626 15.64 -17.77 26.55
#